data_AF-A0A7V5FNS0-F1
#
_entry.id   AF-A0A7V5FNS0-F1
#
_cell.length_a   1.000
_cell.length_b   1.000
_cell.length_c   1.000
_cell.angle_alpha   90.00
_cell.angle_beta   90.00
_cell.angle_gamma   90.00
#
_symmetry.space_group_name_H-M   'P 1'
#
loop_
_entity.id
_entity.type
_entity.pdbx_description
1 polymer ?
#
loop_
_entity_poly.entity_id
_entity_poly.type
_entity_poly.pdbx_seq_one_letter_code
_entity_poly.pdbx_strand_id
1 'polypeptide(L)'
;GDIKGVILLAVICGALAGNLDNVLRPRLVGKDTEMPDLFVLFGTLGGIALFGILGIIIGPIISALFITIWEIYGDAFQEYLPAVGTLNRRKKETEDKEEEQKQLLKK
;
A
#
# COMPACT_ATOMS: atom_id res chain seq x y z
N GLY A 1 41.05 -9.24 -6.25
CA GLY A 1 39.62 -9.08 -5.91
C GLY A 1 38.85 -10.15 -6.63
N ASP A 2 38.00 -10.89 -5.94
CA ASP A 2 37.37 -12.11 -6.45
C ASP A 2 36.23 -11.77 -7.42
N ILE A 3 36.58 -11.60 -8.70
CA ILE A 3 35.66 -11.23 -9.79
C ILE A 3 34.48 -12.22 -9.87
N LYS A 4 34.68 -13.46 -9.43
CA LYS A 4 33.64 -14.49 -9.35
C LYS A 4 32.57 -14.14 -8.31
N GLY A 5 32.96 -13.59 -7.17
CA GLY A 5 32.03 -13.13 -6.14
C GLY A 5 31.16 -11.96 -6.61
N VAL A 6 31.75 -11.05 -7.38
CA VAL A 6 31.03 -9.90 -7.98
C VAL A 6 29.99 -10.38 -9.00
N ILE A 7 30.37 -11.33 -9.87
CA ILE A 7 29.46 -11.89 -10.87
C ILE A 7 28.32 -12.66 -10.19
N LEU A 8 28.62 -13.45 -9.16
CA LEU A 8 27.60 -14.20 -8.42
C LEU A 8 26.60 -13.27 -7.73
N LEU A 9 27.08 -12.21 -7.09
CA LEU A 9 26.23 -11.23 -6.40
C LEU A 9 25.38 -10.44 -7.40
N ALA A 10 25.94 -10.08 -8.56
CA ALA A 10 25.20 -9.39 -9.61
C ALA A 10 24.07 -10.26 -10.21
N VAL A 11 24.31 -11.56 -10.42
CA VAL A 11 23.30 -12.48 -10.94
C VAL A 11 22.19 -12.74 -9.91
N ILE A 12 22.55 -12.98 -8.65
CA ILE A 12 21.57 -13.21 -7.58
C ILE A 12 20.73 -11.95 -7.35
N CYS A 13 21.37 -10.78 -7.30
CA CYS A 13 20.69 -9.51 -7.12
C CYS A 13 19.79 -9.17 -8.32
N GLY A 14 20.28 -9.38 -9.56
CA GLY A 14 19.50 -9.16 -10.77
C GLY A 14 18.31 -10.13 -10.92
N ALA A 15 18.48 -11.40 -10.54
CA ALA A 15 17.40 -12.38 -10.55
C ALA A 15 16.35 -12.09 -9.48
N LEU A 16 16.76 -11.75 -8.26
CA LEU A 16 15.85 -11.38 -7.18
C LEU A 16 15.13 -10.07 -7.48
N ALA A 17 15.85 -9.01 -7.88
CA ALA A 17 15.26 -7.73 -8.24
C ALA A 17 14.32 -7.86 -9.44
N GLY A 18 14.73 -8.56 -10.50
CA GLY A 18 13.88 -8.77 -11.68
C GLY A 18 12.61 -9.59 -11.39
N ASN A 19 12.67 -10.57 -10.48
CA ASN A 19 11.47 -11.28 -10.03
C ASN A 19 10.58 -10.40 -9.13
N LEU A 20 11.19 -9.60 -8.25
CA LEU A 20 10.48 -8.69 -7.36
C LEU A 20 9.78 -7.58 -8.17
N ASP A 21 10.45 -7.00 -9.14
CA ASP A 21 9.93 -5.94 -10.02
C ASP A 21 8.80 -6.44 -10.93
N ASN A 22 8.81 -7.73 -11.29
CA ASN A 22 7.76 -8.35 -12.10
C ASN A 22 6.51 -8.74 -11.30
N VAL A 23 6.64 -8.88 -9.97
CA VAL A 23 5.55 -9.26 -9.04
C VAL A 23 4.99 -8.05 -8.26
N LEU A 24 5.82 -7.04 -7.93
CA LEU A 24 5.37 -5.77 -7.35
C LEU A 24 4.53 -4.97 -8.34
N ARG A 25 4.85 -5.03 -9.64
CA ARG A 25 4.22 -4.18 -10.67
C ARG A 25 2.72 -4.49 -10.93
N PRO A 26 2.22 -5.75 -10.87
CA PRO A 26 0.79 -6.04 -10.95
C PRO A 26 0.07 -5.97 -9.60
N ARG A 27 0.75 -6.26 -8.48
CA ARG A 27 0.13 -6.39 -7.15
C ARG A 27 -0.09 -5.03 -6.47
N LEU A 28 0.81 -4.05 -6.62
CA LEU A 28 0.66 -2.70 -6.04
C LEU A 28 -0.29 -1.77 -6.83
N VAL A 29 -0.52 -2.04 -8.12
CA VAL A 29 -1.34 -1.19 -9.00
C VAL A 29 -2.80 -1.68 -9.09
N GLY A 30 -3.11 -2.81 -8.47
CA GLY A 30 -4.46 -3.31 -8.31
C GLY A 30 -5.21 -2.65 -7.16
N LYS A 31 -5.71 -1.42 -7.41
CA LYS A 31 -6.82 -0.72 -6.70
C LYS A 31 -6.47 0.02 -5.41
N ASP A 32 -6.33 1.35 -5.56
CA ASP A 32 -6.88 2.34 -4.64
C ASP A 32 -6.45 2.27 -3.16
N THR A 33 -5.19 2.54 -2.86
CA THR A 33 -4.86 3.11 -1.54
C THR A 33 -3.83 4.22 -1.73
N GLU A 34 -4.32 5.45 -1.81
CA GLU A 34 -3.54 6.70 -1.83
C GLU A 34 -2.79 6.96 -0.50
N MET A 35 -2.27 5.91 0.16
CA MET A 35 -1.42 6.00 1.36
C MET A 35 -0.25 4.98 1.43
N PRO A 36 0.42 4.54 0.35
CA PRO A 36 1.57 3.61 0.48
C PRO A 36 2.82 4.31 1.02
N ASP A 37 2.88 5.64 0.94
CA ASP A 37 4.09 6.42 1.15
C ASP A 37 4.56 6.44 2.61
N LEU A 38 3.63 6.53 3.56
CA LEU A 38 3.95 6.45 4.99
C LEU A 38 4.45 5.05 5.39
N PHE A 39 3.86 3.99 4.84
CA PHE A 39 4.29 2.61 5.15
C PHE A 39 5.68 2.28 4.60
N VAL A 40 6.06 2.86 3.46
CA VAL A 40 7.42 2.77 2.91
C VAL A 40 8.40 3.57 3.76
N LEU A 41 8.00 4.77 4.22
CA LEU A 41 8.82 5.58 5.13
C LEU A 41 9.06 4.86 6.47
N PHE A 42 8.02 4.30 7.08
CA PHE A 42 8.15 3.50 8.30
C PHE A 42 8.96 2.22 8.07
N GLY A 43 8.79 1.56 6.92
CA GLY A 43 9.58 0.40 6.53
C GLY A 43 11.06 0.70 6.46
N THR A 44 11.44 1.79 5.79
CA THR A 44 12.84 2.21 5.65
C THR A 44 13.43 2.69 6.98
N LEU A 45 12.76 3.56 7.73
CA LEU A 45 13.23 4.02 9.05
C LEU A 45 13.35 2.87 10.06
N GLY A 46 12.34 2.00 10.14
CA GLY A 46 12.34 0.83 11.01
C GLY A 46 13.39 -0.21 10.60
N GLY A 47 13.52 -0.45 9.30
CA GLY A 47 14.57 -1.32 8.75
C GLY A 47 15.97 -0.81 9.09
N ILE A 48 16.21 0.50 8.93
CA ILE A 48 17.51 1.12 9.27
C ILE A 48 17.79 1.00 10.77
N ALA A 49 16.79 1.24 11.61
CA ALA A 49 16.95 1.15 13.06
C ALA A 49 17.28 -0.27 13.54
N LEU A 50 16.76 -1.31 12.88
CA LEU A 50 16.95 -2.71 13.26
C LEU A 50 18.16 -3.38 12.58
N PHE A 51 18.42 -3.07 11.31
CA PHE A 51 19.41 -3.76 10.45
C PHE A 51 20.48 -2.83 9.87
N GLY A 52 20.48 -1.54 10.22
CA GLY A 52 21.43 -0.55 9.70
C GLY A 52 21.25 -0.28 8.20
N ILE A 53 22.35 -0.13 7.45
CA ILE A 53 22.32 0.19 6.01
C ILE A 53 21.54 -0.86 5.20
N LEU A 54 21.59 -2.13 5.59
CA LEU A 54 20.84 -3.22 4.95
C LEU A 54 19.31 -3.08 5.13
N GLY A 55 18.91 -2.33 6.16
CA GLY A 55 17.54 -1.98 6.47
C GLY A 55 16.82 -1.19 5.38
N ILE A 56 17.55 -0.47 4.54
CA ILE A 56 16.98 0.26 3.38
C ILE A 56 16.39 -0.71 2.36
N ILE A 57 16.94 -1.92 2.25
CA ILE A 57 16.47 -2.96 1.33
C ILE A 57 15.42 -3.83 2.03
N ILE A 58 15.71 -4.25 3.27
CA ILE A 58 14.87 -5.16 4.04
C ILE A 58 13.54 -4.48 4.44
N GLY A 59 13.57 -3.18 4.75
CA GLY A 59 12.41 -2.40 5.19
C GLY A 59 11.24 -2.40 4.21
N PRO A 60 11.43 -1.92 2.97
CA PRO A 60 10.39 -1.93 1.94
C PRO A 60 9.87 -3.34 1.61
N ILE A 61 10.73 -4.36 1.66
CA ILE A 61 10.33 -5.76 1.44
C ILE A 61 9.33 -6.21 2.51
N ILE A 62 9.61 -5.91 3.79
CA ILE A 62 8.71 -6.25 4.90
C ILE A 62 7.41 -5.42 4.81
N SER A 63 7.48 -4.12 4.48
CA SER A 63 6.29 -3.28 4.31
C SER A 63 5.37 -3.80 3.19
N ALA A 64 5.92 -4.20 2.05
CA ALA A 64 5.15 -4.77 0.95
C ALA A 64 4.47 -6.09 1.38
N LEU A 65 5.18 -6.93 2.12
CA LEU A 65 4.64 -8.18 2.65
C LEU A 65 3.48 -7.91 3.63
N PHE A 66 3.65 -6.94 4.52
CA PHE A 66 2.63 -6.55 5.49
C PHE A 66 1.36 -6.05 4.81
N ILE A 67 1.48 -5.15 3.84
CA ILE A 67 0.35 -4.62 3.06
C ILE A 67 -0.36 -5.77 2.33
N THR A 68 0.40 -6.67 1.72
CA THR A 68 -0.16 -7.83 1.02
C THR A 68 -0.98 -8.72 1.97
N ILE A 69 -0.48 -8.98 3.19
CA ILE A 69 -1.22 -9.75 4.20
C ILE A 69 -2.48 -9.02 4.63
N TRP A 70 -2.39 -7.69 4.81
CA TRP A 70 -3.52 -6.86 5.20
C TRP A 70 -4.64 -6.86 4.16
N GLU A 71 -4.28 -6.78 2.87
CA GLU A 71 -5.23 -6.90 1.76
C GLU A 71 -5.91 -8.27 1.74
N ILE A 72 -5.12 -9.35 1.84
CA ILE A 72 -5.66 -10.72 1.87
C ILE A 72 -6.59 -10.90 3.07
N TYR A 73 -6.27 -10.31 4.22
CA TYR A 73 -7.12 -10.33 5.39
C TYR A 73 -8.43 -9.57 5.15
N GLY A 74 -8.37 -8.38 4.55
CA GLY A 74 -9.56 -7.61 4.18
C GLY A 74 -10.51 -8.39 3.27
N ASP A 75 -9.96 -9.04 2.25
CA ASP A 75 -10.71 -9.86 1.30
C ASP A 75 -11.28 -11.12 1.96
N ALA A 76 -10.46 -11.84 2.75
CA ALA A 76 -10.86 -13.10 3.38
C ALA A 76 -11.93 -12.94 4.47
N PHE A 77 -11.92 -11.80 5.16
CA PHE A 77 -12.87 -11.50 6.24
C PHE A 77 -14.00 -10.56 5.82
N GLN A 78 -14.07 -10.17 4.54
CA GLN A 78 -15.09 -9.28 4.01
C GLN A 78 -16.53 -9.77 4.31
N GLU A 79 -16.72 -11.08 4.36
CA GLU A 79 -18.02 -11.72 4.63
C GLU A 79 -18.42 -11.68 6.12
N TYR A 80 -17.45 -11.58 7.02
CA TYR A 80 -17.68 -11.50 8.48
C TYR A 80 -17.66 -10.07 9.02
N LEU A 81 -17.15 -9.11 8.24
CA LEU A 81 -17.07 -7.72 8.62
C LEU A 81 -18.44 -7.04 8.43
N PRO A 82 -19.08 -6.49 9.48
CA PRO A 82 -20.27 -5.66 9.29
C PRO A 82 -19.90 -4.46 8.43
N ALA A 83 -20.80 -4.03 7.54
CA ALA A 83 -20.57 -2.88 6.66
C ALA A 83 -20.19 -1.65 7.49
N VAL A 84 -18.89 -1.35 7.57
CA VAL A 84 -18.40 -0.12 8.16
C VAL A 84 -18.75 0.98 7.17
N GLY A 85 -19.78 1.76 7.50
CA GLY A 85 -20.28 2.82 6.63
C GLY A 85 -19.15 3.75 6.24
N THR A 86 -18.70 3.67 4.99
CA THR A 86 -17.88 4.71 4.36
C THR A 86 -18.60 6.02 4.62
N LEU A 87 -17.92 6.97 5.26
CA LEU A 87 -18.49 8.27 5.61
C LEU A 87 -18.98 8.97 4.33
N ASN A 88 -20.23 8.70 3.98
CA ASN A 88 -21.00 9.29 2.92
C ASN A 88 -21.40 10.73 3.28
N ARG A 89 -20.49 11.47 3.92
CA ARG A 89 -20.69 12.82 4.46
C ARG A 89 -20.80 13.84 3.32
N ARG A 90 -20.08 13.61 2.22
CA ARG A 90 -20.18 14.42 0.99
C ARG A 90 -21.52 14.28 0.27
N LYS A 91 -22.16 13.10 0.29
CA LYS A 91 -23.48 12.93 -0.34
C LYS A 91 -24.58 13.56 0.50
N LYS A 92 -24.54 13.42 1.83
CA LYS A 92 -25.46 14.13 2.74
C LYS A 92 -25.38 15.65 2.57
N GLU A 93 -24.18 16.23 2.52
CA GLU A 93 -24.03 17.69 2.30
C GLU A 93 -24.58 18.18 0.95
N THR A 94 -24.65 17.31 -0.07
CA THR A 94 -25.19 17.66 -1.37
C THR A 94 -26.72 17.50 -1.39
N GLU A 95 -27.26 16.45 -0.76
CA GLU A 95 -28.69 16.22 -0.59
C GLU A 95 -29.34 17.29 0.31
N ASP A 96 -28.70 17.65 1.42
CA ASP A 96 -29.17 18.70 2.34
C ASP A 96 -29.22 20.08 1.65
N LYS A 97 -28.20 20.40 0.83
CA LYS A 97 -28.17 21.65 0.04
C LYS A 97 -29.20 21.68 -1.08
N GLU A 98 -29.48 20.54 -1.71
CA GLU A 98 -30.48 20.45 -2.77
C GLU A 98 -31.91 20.58 -2.21
N GLU A 99 -32.16 20.08 -1.00
CA GLU A 99 -33.42 20.29 -0.29
C GLU A 99 -33.62 21.75 0.15
N GLU A 100 -32.58 22.41 0.68
CA GLU A 100 -32.66 23.85 1.00
C GLU A 100 -32.94 24.71 -0.24
N GLN A 101 -32.28 24.45 -1.38
CA GLN A 101 -32.57 25.17 -2.62
C GLN A 101 -34.01 24.96 -3.10
N LYS A 102 -34.54 23.74 -3.01
CA LYS A 102 -35.93 23.43 -3.40
C LYS A 102 -36.95 24.12 -2.49
N GLN A 103 -36.62 24.35 -1.22
CA GLN A 103 -37.48 25.08 -0.29
C GLN A 103 -37.44 26.60 -0.54
N LEU A 104 -36.29 27.15 -0.92
CA LEU A 104 -36.14 28.58 -1.25
C LEU A 104 -36.84 28.95 -2.57
N LEU A 105 -36.82 28.06 -3.57
CA LEU A 105 -37.51 28.27 -4.85
C LEU A 105 -39.04 28.15 -4.76
N LYS A 106 -39.58 27.66 -3.64
CA LYS A 106 -41.03 27.48 -3.40
C LYS A 106 -41.65 28.53 -2.47
N LYS A 107 -40.86 29.49 -1.96
CA LYS A 107 -41.33 30.66 -1.20
C LYS A 107 -41.52 31.85 -2.13
#